data_AF-A0AAV0P5E2-F1
#
_entry.id   AF-A0AAV0P5E2-F1
#
_cell.length_a   1.000
_cell.length_b   1.000
_cell.length_c   1.000
_cell.angle_alpha   90.00
_cell.angle_beta   90.00
_cell.angle_gamma   90.00
#
_symmetry.space_group_name_H-M   'P 1'
#
loop_
_entity.id
_entity.type
_entity.pdbx_description
1 polymer ?
#
loop_
_entity_poly.entity_id
_entity_poly.type
_entity_poly.pdbx_seq_one_letter_code
_entity_poly.pdbx_strand_id
1 'polypeptide(L)'
;MAVAPAVTNLRLLHISSSAVVPKQCPAPSSVQLVGRSSSSRRFKPPLRAALQTSVVLREEGESGGGAATLRELCRGHVPDHVLSRAEGIGYVMPTDVQSQALPVLLSGRDCVIHAQTGSGKTLAYLLLVFSAVKAQRSAVQALIVVPTRELGMQVTKVARMLASKAADNDLEEKSSCTVMALLDGGMLRRHKSWLKAEPPSIVVATIASLCQMLDKQIFKLDALEVLVIDEVDFLFNSSKQVSSLKKILTSYSSSSKRQTVFASASIPQHKRFVYDCIQQKWTKRDVVHVHVNAIKPLPSCLQHKFVVCTKKLKHAVLLSLLHSDAPKSAIVFVGEQSEKSKKAGNGPSTVLLVDFLKTSYRGSSDVLLLEEDMNFNSRAASLSELREGEGYLLVATDIAARGVDLPETTHIYNFDLPRTAVDYLHRAGRTGRKPFSDEKCNVTSIITLEERFVLQRYENELMFNCEEVII
;
A
#
# COMPACT_ATOMS: atom_id res chain seq x y z
N MET A 1 21.58 50.74 25.08
CA MET A 1 21.98 51.42 23.84
C MET A 1 21.49 50.58 22.68
N ALA A 2 20.43 51.04 22.03
CA ALA A 2 19.76 50.36 20.93
C ALA A 2 20.54 50.57 19.62
N VAL A 3 20.65 49.52 18.81
CA VAL A 3 21.17 49.59 17.43
C VAL A 3 20.08 49.09 16.50
N ALA A 4 19.59 50.00 15.66
CA ALA A 4 18.62 49.76 14.59
C ALA A 4 19.32 49.20 13.34
N PRO A 5 18.63 48.44 12.47
CA PRO A 5 19.09 48.18 11.11
C PRO A 5 18.43 49.16 10.12
N ALA A 6 19.26 49.61 9.18
CA ALA A 6 18.92 50.53 8.11
C ALA A 6 18.03 49.87 7.04
N VAL A 7 17.03 50.63 6.60
CA VAL A 7 16.13 50.36 5.49
C VAL A 7 16.80 50.87 4.20
N THR A 8 16.97 49.99 3.20
CA THR A 8 17.40 50.40 1.86
C THR A 8 16.31 50.05 0.84
N ASN A 9 15.67 51.11 0.34
CA ASN A 9 14.75 51.12 -0.79
C ASN A 9 15.48 50.81 -2.11
N LEU A 10 14.91 49.93 -2.95
CA LEU A 10 15.17 49.96 -4.39
C LEU A 10 13.93 49.56 -5.21
N ARG A 11 13.29 50.64 -5.69
CA ARG A 11 12.47 50.86 -6.89
C ARG A 11 12.03 49.65 -7.73
N LEU A 12 10.71 49.50 -7.78
CA LEU A 12 9.92 48.87 -8.84
C LEU A 12 10.16 49.58 -10.19
N LEU A 13 10.47 48.80 -11.23
CA LEU A 13 10.35 49.20 -12.64
C LEU A 13 9.17 48.42 -13.26
N HIS A 14 8.12 49.16 -13.57
CA HIS A 14 7.03 48.76 -14.44
C HIS A 14 7.55 48.52 -15.86
N ILE A 15 7.29 47.33 -16.43
CA ILE A 15 7.22 47.14 -17.88
C ILE A 15 5.97 46.33 -18.20
N SER A 16 5.01 47.04 -18.79
CA SER A 16 3.81 46.56 -19.47
C SER A 16 4.15 45.99 -20.84
N SER A 17 3.60 44.82 -21.21
CA SER A 17 3.36 44.46 -22.61
C SER A 17 2.38 43.29 -22.76
N SER A 18 1.16 43.66 -23.17
CA SER A 18 0.46 43.14 -24.36
C SER A 18 0.02 41.67 -24.40
N ALA A 19 -1.29 41.49 -24.25
CA ALA A 19 -2.05 40.30 -24.61
C ALA A 19 -1.96 39.98 -26.11
N VAL A 20 -1.80 38.68 -26.44
CA VAL A 20 -2.10 38.11 -27.76
C VAL A 20 -2.80 36.76 -27.58
N VAL A 21 -4.11 36.76 -27.85
CA VAL A 21 -4.97 35.61 -28.23
C VAL A 21 -5.25 35.87 -29.72
N PRO A 22 -5.23 34.93 -30.70
CA PRO A 22 -6.06 33.70 -30.70
C PRO A 22 -5.52 32.48 -31.50
N LYS A 23 -6.15 31.31 -31.34
CA LYS A 23 -6.89 30.60 -32.42
C LYS A 23 -7.36 29.21 -31.97
N GLN A 24 -8.68 29.05 -31.95
CA GLN A 24 -9.40 27.79 -31.88
C GLN A 24 -9.17 26.98 -33.17
N CYS A 25 -8.84 25.70 -33.04
CA CYS A 25 -8.88 24.75 -34.15
C CYS A 25 -10.32 24.22 -34.35
N PRO A 26 -10.80 24.09 -35.60
CA PRO A 26 -12.16 23.63 -35.87
C PRO A 26 -12.29 22.10 -35.78
N ALA A 27 -13.47 21.65 -35.38
CA ALA A 27 -13.88 20.25 -35.42
C ALA A 27 -13.94 19.73 -36.87
N PRO A 28 -13.60 18.46 -37.15
CA PRO A 28 -13.78 17.91 -38.49
C PRO A 28 -15.26 17.58 -38.73
N SER A 29 -15.77 18.21 -39.78
CA SER A 29 -17.05 17.97 -40.43
C SER A 29 -17.17 16.56 -41.01
N SER A 30 -18.35 15.99 -40.86
CA SER A 30 -18.88 14.82 -41.54
C SER A 30 -18.70 14.86 -43.06
N VAL A 31 -18.00 13.87 -43.62
CA VAL A 31 -17.98 13.60 -45.06
C VAL A 31 -18.88 12.39 -45.33
N GLN A 32 -19.98 12.63 -46.04
CA GLN A 32 -20.72 11.60 -46.76
C GLN A 32 -19.92 11.19 -47.99
N LEU A 33 -19.67 9.89 -48.17
CA LEU A 33 -19.28 9.32 -49.45
C LEU A 33 -20.17 8.12 -49.76
N VAL A 34 -20.83 8.24 -50.91
CA VAL A 34 -21.74 7.30 -51.54
C VAL A 34 -20.98 6.02 -51.95
N GLY A 35 -21.66 4.89 -51.82
CA GLY A 35 -21.05 3.56 -51.76
C GLY A 35 -20.59 2.95 -53.08
N ARG A 36 -19.89 1.82 -52.93
CA ARG A 36 -19.91 0.69 -53.86
C ARG A 36 -19.73 -0.61 -53.07
N SER A 37 -20.54 -1.58 -53.46
CA SER A 37 -20.79 -2.88 -52.87
C SER A 37 -19.64 -3.87 -53.01
N SER A 38 -19.36 -4.64 -51.94
CA SER A 38 -19.13 -6.09 -52.06
C SER A 38 -19.25 -6.78 -50.70
N SER A 39 -19.81 -7.98 -50.76
CA SER A 39 -20.24 -8.86 -49.69
C SER A 39 -19.11 -9.43 -48.81
N SER A 40 -19.31 -9.52 -47.49
CA SER A 40 -19.39 -10.81 -46.76
C SER A 40 -19.35 -10.66 -45.22
N ARG A 41 -20.25 -11.43 -44.57
CA ARG A 41 -20.26 -11.91 -43.17
C ARG A 41 -20.28 -10.87 -42.03
N ARG A 42 -21.49 -10.58 -41.54
CA ARG A 42 -21.74 -9.88 -40.26
C ARG A 42 -21.32 -10.74 -39.06
N PHE A 43 -20.22 -10.37 -38.41
CA PHE A 43 -19.97 -10.64 -37.01
C PHE A 43 -20.91 -9.78 -36.14
N LYS A 44 -21.62 -10.40 -35.19
CA LYS A 44 -22.35 -9.67 -34.13
C LYS A 44 -21.31 -9.12 -33.13
N PRO A 45 -21.34 -7.83 -32.75
CA PRO A 45 -20.46 -7.31 -31.70
C PRO A 45 -20.94 -7.81 -30.32
N PRO A 46 -20.04 -8.04 -29.36
CA PRO A 46 -20.43 -8.44 -28.01
C PRO A 46 -21.04 -7.25 -27.27
N LEU A 47 -22.07 -7.54 -26.46
CA LEU A 47 -22.72 -6.63 -25.54
C LEU A 47 -21.69 -5.88 -24.69
N ARG A 48 -21.69 -4.54 -24.79
CA ARG A 48 -20.97 -3.64 -23.86
C ARG A 48 -21.49 -3.88 -22.45
N ALA A 49 -20.72 -4.54 -21.60
CA ALA A 49 -20.92 -4.49 -20.15
C ALA A 49 -20.54 -3.08 -19.67
N ALA A 50 -21.52 -2.30 -19.24
CA ALA A 50 -21.29 -1.02 -18.60
C ALA A 50 -20.65 -1.25 -17.22
N LEU A 51 -19.33 -1.08 -17.13
CA LEU A 51 -18.63 -0.92 -15.85
C LEU A 51 -19.08 0.43 -15.27
N GLN A 52 -19.99 0.41 -14.30
CA GLN A 52 -20.31 1.59 -13.50
C GLN A 52 -19.07 1.99 -12.71
N THR A 53 -18.32 2.94 -13.26
CA THR A 53 -17.28 3.66 -12.52
C THR A 53 -18.02 4.76 -11.78
N SER A 54 -18.35 4.56 -10.51
CA SER A 54 -18.86 5.65 -9.67
C SER A 54 -17.70 6.59 -9.37
N VAL A 55 -17.43 7.53 -10.27
CA VAL A 55 -16.75 8.78 -9.90
C VAL A 55 -17.83 9.62 -9.25
N VAL A 56 -17.84 9.66 -7.92
CA VAL A 56 -18.67 10.63 -7.20
C VAL A 56 -17.99 11.98 -7.41
N LEU A 57 -18.32 12.66 -8.50
CA LEU A 57 -18.05 14.09 -8.62
C LEU A 57 -18.96 14.77 -7.61
N ARG A 58 -18.37 15.38 -6.58
CA ARG A 58 -19.08 16.37 -5.77
C ARG A 58 -19.42 17.52 -6.71
N GLU A 59 -20.69 17.67 -7.04
CA GLU A 59 -21.22 18.99 -7.39
C GLU A 59 -21.08 19.85 -6.13
N GLU A 60 -20.38 20.98 -6.26
CA GLU A 60 -20.32 22.01 -5.22
C GLU A 60 -21.71 22.65 -5.10
N GLY A 61 -22.59 21.96 -4.36
CA GLY A 61 -23.82 22.51 -3.83
C GLY A 61 -23.65 22.72 -2.33
N GLU A 62 -23.72 23.97 -1.90
CA GLU A 62 -23.79 24.36 -0.49
C GLU A 62 -24.93 23.58 0.20
N SER A 63 -24.57 22.61 1.04
CA SER A 63 -25.47 22.03 2.02
C SER A 63 -24.67 21.74 3.30
N GLY A 64 -25.03 22.44 4.37
CA GLY A 64 -24.40 22.37 5.69
C GLY A 64 -24.70 21.07 6.45
N GLY A 65 -24.33 19.92 5.90
CA GLY A 65 -24.29 18.65 6.61
C GLY A 65 -22.86 18.36 7.08
N GLY A 66 -22.62 18.35 8.39
CA GLY A 66 -21.33 17.93 8.94
C GLY A 66 -20.94 16.53 8.43
N ALA A 67 -19.65 16.32 8.15
CA ALA A 67 -19.17 15.03 7.67
C ALA A 67 -19.48 13.94 8.70
N ALA A 68 -20.14 12.86 8.26
CA ALA A 68 -20.52 11.75 9.13
C ALA A 68 -19.28 11.11 9.79
N THR A 69 -19.40 10.82 11.08
CA THR A 69 -18.37 10.11 11.86
C THR A 69 -18.26 8.65 11.45
N LEU A 70 -17.15 7.99 11.83
CA LEU A 70 -16.94 6.58 11.54
C LEU A 70 -18.04 5.70 12.18
N ARG A 71 -18.45 6.04 13.40
CA ARG A 71 -19.56 5.37 14.11
C ARG A 71 -20.89 5.51 13.36
N GLU A 72 -21.18 6.69 12.81
CA GLU A 72 -22.42 6.91 12.05
C GLU A 72 -22.44 6.08 10.76
N LEU A 73 -21.32 6.02 10.03
CA LEU A 73 -21.20 5.18 8.83
C LEU A 73 -21.36 3.69 9.12
N CYS A 74 -20.93 3.23 10.29
CA CYS A 74 -20.96 1.83 10.68
C CYS A 74 -22.18 1.42 11.52
N ARG A 75 -23.06 2.37 11.84
CA ARG A 75 -24.20 2.17 12.75
C ARG A 75 -25.10 1.04 12.24
N GLY A 76 -25.50 0.15 13.15
CA GLY A 76 -26.38 -0.97 12.85
C GLY A 76 -25.72 -2.13 12.08
N HIS A 77 -24.44 -2.03 11.73
CA HIS A 77 -23.70 -3.08 11.02
C HIS A 77 -22.55 -3.63 11.85
N VAL A 78 -21.74 -2.74 12.44
CA VAL A 78 -20.57 -3.12 13.25
C VAL A 78 -20.96 -3.18 14.73
N PRO A 79 -20.53 -4.20 15.49
CA PRO A 79 -20.81 -4.28 16.92
C PRO A 79 -20.33 -3.04 17.70
N ASP A 80 -21.15 -2.55 18.63
CA ASP A 80 -20.86 -1.30 19.36
C ASP A 80 -19.54 -1.33 20.14
N HIS A 81 -19.16 -2.49 20.70
CA HIS A 81 -17.89 -2.61 21.41
C HIS A 81 -16.68 -2.36 20.50
N VAL A 82 -16.75 -2.76 19.22
CA VAL A 82 -15.69 -2.52 18.23
C VAL A 82 -15.63 -1.04 17.88
N LEU A 83 -16.78 -0.38 17.72
CA LEU A 83 -16.85 1.06 17.43
C LEU A 83 -16.34 1.91 18.60
N SER A 84 -16.76 1.58 19.83
CA SER A 84 -16.25 2.26 21.04
C SER A 84 -14.74 2.04 21.20
N ARG A 85 -14.24 0.85 20.85
CA ARG A 85 -12.80 0.59 20.87
C ARG A 85 -12.06 1.38 19.80
N ALA A 86 -12.60 1.46 18.58
CA ALA A 86 -12.04 2.26 17.50
C ALA A 86 -11.94 3.75 17.91
N GLU A 87 -13.00 4.32 18.49
CA GLU A 87 -13.00 5.69 19.01
C GLU A 87 -11.97 5.88 20.13
N GLY A 88 -11.89 4.94 21.08
CA GLY A 88 -10.91 5.00 22.18
C GLY A 88 -9.44 4.90 21.71
N ILE A 89 -9.18 4.38 20.51
CA ILE A 89 -7.87 4.38 19.86
C ILE A 89 -7.62 5.70 19.09
N GLY A 90 -8.67 6.49 18.86
CA GLY A 90 -8.62 7.76 18.11
C GLY A 90 -9.20 7.68 16.69
N TYR A 91 -9.81 6.56 16.29
CA TYR A 91 -10.47 6.43 14.98
C TYR A 91 -11.89 7.00 15.02
N VAL A 92 -11.99 8.33 15.09
CA VAL A 92 -13.27 9.05 15.20
C VAL A 92 -13.80 9.48 13.82
N MET A 93 -12.97 10.19 13.05
CA MET A 93 -13.34 10.68 11.72
C MET A 93 -12.87 9.71 10.63
N PRO A 94 -13.74 9.34 9.67
CA PRO A 94 -13.34 8.45 8.59
C PRO A 94 -12.41 9.16 7.61
N THR A 95 -11.41 8.46 7.11
CA THR A 95 -10.60 8.92 5.97
C THR A 95 -11.42 8.90 4.67
N ASP A 96 -10.96 9.58 3.62
CA ASP A 96 -11.68 9.62 2.33
C ASP A 96 -11.97 8.21 1.77
N VAL A 97 -11.00 7.29 1.88
CA VAL A 97 -11.21 5.90 1.44
C VAL A 97 -12.20 5.15 2.34
N GLN A 98 -12.23 5.43 3.65
CA GLN A 98 -13.21 4.82 4.55
C GLN A 98 -14.63 5.34 4.27
N SER A 99 -14.77 6.65 4.09
CA SER A 99 -16.05 7.30 3.74
C SER A 99 -16.66 6.76 2.45
N GLN A 100 -15.83 6.46 1.44
CA GLN A 100 -16.29 5.90 0.17
C GLN A 100 -16.46 4.38 0.20
N ALA A 101 -15.57 3.65 0.89
CA ALA A 101 -15.60 2.19 0.88
C ALA A 101 -16.61 1.59 1.86
N LEU A 102 -16.77 2.14 3.07
CA LEU A 102 -17.64 1.53 4.10
C LEU A 102 -19.09 1.36 3.65
N PRO A 103 -19.76 2.33 3.01
CA PRO A 103 -21.13 2.13 2.52
C PRO A 103 -21.26 0.98 1.50
N VAL A 104 -20.23 0.79 0.67
CA VAL A 104 -20.17 -0.30 -0.32
C VAL A 104 -19.91 -1.65 0.36
N LEU A 105 -18.95 -1.68 1.27
CA LEU A 105 -18.57 -2.89 1.99
C LEU A 105 -19.73 -3.40 2.86
N LEU A 106 -20.34 -2.51 3.64
CA LEU A 106 -21.43 -2.86 4.56
C LEU A 106 -22.74 -3.23 3.83
N SER A 107 -22.88 -2.86 2.55
CA SER A 107 -23.99 -3.33 1.70
C SER A 107 -23.81 -4.77 1.18
N GLY A 108 -22.74 -5.49 1.57
CA GLY A 108 -22.46 -6.87 1.16
C GLY A 108 -21.91 -7.03 -0.26
N ARG A 109 -21.50 -5.93 -0.91
CA ARG A 109 -20.91 -5.97 -2.25
C ARG A 109 -19.41 -6.27 -2.21
N ASP A 110 -18.94 -6.97 -3.24
CA ASP A 110 -17.51 -7.16 -3.45
C ASP A 110 -16.88 -5.81 -3.81
N CYS A 111 -15.64 -5.59 -3.37
CA CYS A 111 -15.00 -4.29 -3.51
C CYS A 111 -13.52 -4.41 -3.88
N VAL A 112 -13.06 -3.57 -4.81
CA VAL A 112 -11.65 -3.29 -5.04
C VAL A 112 -11.36 -1.91 -4.45
N ILE A 113 -10.65 -1.87 -3.32
CA ILE A 113 -10.22 -0.66 -2.63
C ILE A 113 -8.82 -0.29 -3.13
N HIS A 114 -8.74 0.78 -3.91
CA HIS A 114 -7.51 1.31 -4.47
C HIS A 114 -7.25 2.71 -3.93
N ALA A 115 -6.29 2.82 -3.01
CA ALA A 115 -5.92 4.07 -2.37
C ALA A 115 -4.51 3.96 -1.79
N GLN A 116 -3.76 5.07 -1.71
CA GLN A 116 -2.37 5.09 -1.25
C GLN A 116 -2.13 4.40 0.11
N THR A 117 -0.89 4.00 0.39
CA THR A 117 -0.49 3.49 1.72
C THR A 117 -0.76 4.54 2.80
N GLY A 118 -1.18 4.11 3.99
CA GLY A 118 -1.56 5.03 5.08
C GLY A 118 -2.96 5.65 4.95
N SER A 119 -3.68 5.45 3.85
CA SER A 119 -5.06 5.96 3.69
C SER A 119 -6.11 5.34 4.62
N GLY A 120 -5.79 4.26 5.35
CA GLY A 120 -6.74 3.61 6.26
C GLY A 120 -7.55 2.45 5.67
N LYS A 121 -7.11 1.87 4.55
CA LYS A 121 -7.71 0.65 3.92
C LYS A 121 -7.91 -0.50 4.91
N THR A 122 -6.93 -0.73 5.78
CA THR A 122 -6.95 -1.80 6.79
C THR A 122 -8.14 -1.68 7.73
N LEU A 123 -8.39 -0.49 8.26
CA LEU A 123 -9.54 -0.27 9.13
C LEU A 123 -10.86 -0.47 8.37
N ALA A 124 -10.94 -0.02 7.11
CA ALA A 124 -12.15 -0.17 6.30
C ALA A 124 -12.57 -1.65 6.13
N TYR A 125 -11.64 -2.53 5.73
CA TYR A 125 -11.98 -3.95 5.59
C TYR A 125 -12.09 -4.68 6.93
N LEU A 126 -11.41 -4.23 7.99
CA LEU A 126 -11.56 -4.84 9.32
C LEU A 126 -12.95 -4.57 9.90
N LEU A 127 -13.49 -3.35 9.72
CA LEU A 127 -14.85 -3.03 10.13
C LEU A 127 -15.90 -3.88 9.39
N LEU A 128 -15.68 -4.16 8.09
CA LEU A 128 -16.48 -5.15 7.36
C LEU A 128 -16.37 -6.55 7.97
N VAL A 129 -15.15 -6.99 8.29
CA VAL A 129 -14.94 -8.32 8.89
C VAL A 129 -15.71 -8.42 10.22
N PHE A 130 -15.66 -7.39 11.07
CA PHE A 130 -16.39 -7.38 12.34
C PHE A 130 -17.90 -7.28 12.19
N SER A 131 -18.43 -6.70 11.10
CA SER A 131 -19.88 -6.69 10.85
C SER A 131 -20.41 -8.05 10.39
N ALA A 132 -19.59 -8.83 9.69
CA ALA A 132 -19.98 -10.15 9.18
C ALA A 132 -19.81 -11.29 10.20
N VAL A 133 -18.76 -11.22 11.03
CA VAL A 133 -18.37 -12.33 11.91
C VAL A 133 -19.32 -12.49 13.11
N LYS A 134 -19.78 -13.72 13.34
CA LYS A 134 -20.59 -14.11 14.51
C LYS A 134 -19.71 -14.79 15.55
N ALA A 135 -19.49 -14.13 16.68
CA ALA A 135 -18.58 -14.60 17.74
C ALA A 135 -18.98 -15.95 18.36
N GLN A 136 -20.27 -16.29 18.37
CA GLN A 136 -20.78 -17.56 18.92
C GLN A 136 -20.52 -18.77 18.02
N ARG A 137 -20.10 -18.54 16.76
CA ARG A 137 -19.88 -19.62 15.80
C ARG A 137 -18.40 -20.02 15.79
N SER A 138 -18.12 -21.24 16.22
CA SER A 138 -16.79 -21.86 16.18
C SER A 138 -16.42 -22.31 14.77
N ALA A 139 -16.11 -21.34 13.91
CA ALA A 139 -15.67 -21.55 12.53
C ALA A 139 -14.93 -20.31 12.02
N VAL A 140 -14.00 -20.52 11.08
CA VAL A 140 -13.34 -19.43 10.37
C VAL A 140 -14.33 -18.78 9.41
N GLN A 141 -14.72 -17.54 9.72
CA GLN A 141 -15.74 -16.77 9.00
C GLN A 141 -15.12 -15.65 8.16
N ALA A 142 -13.93 -15.19 8.52
CA ALA A 142 -13.17 -14.22 7.74
C ALA A 142 -11.70 -14.63 7.57
N LEU A 143 -11.16 -14.39 6.38
CA LEU A 143 -9.79 -14.71 6.00
C LEU A 143 -9.17 -13.49 5.33
N ILE A 144 -8.06 -13.03 5.89
CA ILE A 144 -7.28 -11.91 5.35
C ILE A 144 -5.95 -12.48 4.87
N VAL A 145 -5.76 -12.46 3.55
CA VAL A 145 -4.53 -12.92 2.90
C VAL A 145 -3.60 -11.73 2.72
N VAL A 146 -2.38 -11.86 3.23
CA VAL A 146 -1.34 -10.84 3.14
C VAL A 146 -0.09 -11.39 2.43
N PRO A 147 0.69 -10.55 1.74
CA PRO A 147 1.94 -10.95 1.11
C PRO A 147 3.06 -11.34 2.08
N THR A 148 3.24 -10.56 3.14
CA THR A 148 4.36 -10.69 4.07
C THR A 148 3.89 -10.96 5.48
N ARG A 149 4.76 -11.58 6.28
CA ARG A 149 4.46 -11.88 7.68
C ARG A 149 4.30 -10.60 8.49
N GLU A 150 5.11 -9.59 8.22
CA GLU A 150 5.14 -8.33 8.95
C GLU A 150 3.84 -7.56 8.77
N LEU A 151 3.32 -7.52 7.54
CA LEU A 151 2.01 -6.96 7.27
C LEU A 151 0.93 -7.76 8.01
N GLY A 152 1.02 -9.09 7.97
CA GLY A 152 0.11 -9.96 8.70
C GLY A 152 0.11 -9.71 10.21
N MET A 153 1.28 -9.46 10.80
CA MET A 153 1.40 -9.12 12.21
C MET A 153 0.74 -7.77 12.53
N GLN A 154 0.92 -6.76 11.69
CA GLN A 154 0.26 -5.46 11.84
C GLN A 154 -1.25 -5.57 11.75
N VAL A 155 -1.76 -6.22 10.70
CA VAL A 155 -3.20 -6.44 10.52
C VAL A 155 -3.76 -7.23 11.71
N THR A 156 -3.06 -8.27 12.16
CA THR A 156 -3.46 -9.05 13.34
C THR A 156 -3.49 -8.18 14.60
N LYS A 157 -2.49 -7.31 14.80
CA LYS A 157 -2.43 -6.40 15.96
C LYS A 157 -3.64 -5.47 15.97
N VAL A 158 -3.96 -4.84 14.85
CA VAL A 158 -5.12 -3.95 14.74
C VAL A 158 -6.42 -4.73 14.94
N ALA A 159 -6.58 -5.90 14.32
CA ALA A 159 -7.75 -6.75 14.50
C ALA A 159 -7.95 -7.17 15.97
N ARG A 160 -6.89 -7.61 16.66
CA ARG A 160 -6.96 -7.95 18.10
C ARG A 160 -7.25 -6.74 18.98
N MET A 161 -6.70 -5.59 18.64
CA MET A 161 -6.93 -4.35 19.38
C MET A 161 -8.39 -3.89 19.25
N LEU A 162 -9.01 -4.09 18.09
CA LEU A 162 -10.43 -3.80 17.86
C LEU A 162 -11.35 -4.84 18.51
N ALA A 163 -10.92 -6.11 18.56
CA ALA A 163 -11.66 -7.21 19.19
C ALA A 163 -11.57 -7.22 20.72
N SER A 164 -10.64 -6.46 21.32
CA SER A 164 -10.45 -6.45 22.78
C SER A 164 -11.65 -5.81 23.48
N LYS A 165 -12.15 -6.45 24.53
CA LYS A 165 -13.21 -5.89 25.38
C LYS A 165 -12.71 -4.63 26.10
N ALA A 166 -13.59 -3.65 26.31
CA ALA A 166 -13.35 -2.57 27.26
C ALA A 166 -13.24 -3.17 28.67
N ALA A 167 -12.34 -2.62 29.49
CA ALA A 167 -12.00 -3.17 30.81
C ALA A 167 -13.15 -3.11 31.84
N ASP A 168 -14.26 -2.43 31.54
CA ASP A 168 -15.26 -2.02 32.53
C ASP A 168 -16.60 -2.79 32.51
N ASN A 169 -16.73 -3.89 31.74
CA ASN A 169 -17.97 -4.67 31.72
C ASN A 169 -17.76 -6.08 32.26
N ASP A 170 -17.90 -6.19 33.59
CA ASP A 170 -17.87 -7.41 34.43
C ASP A 170 -19.08 -8.36 34.23
N LEU A 171 -19.75 -8.35 33.08
CA LEU A 171 -20.90 -9.23 32.82
C LEU A 171 -20.63 -10.16 31.62
N GLU A 172 -20.09 -11.32 31.96
CA GLU A 172 -20.46 -12.68 31.52
C GLU A 172 -20.81 -13.02 30.05
N GLU A 173 -20.56 -12.20 29.02
CA GLU A 173 -20.69 -12.69 27.63
C GLU A 173 -19.39 -13.30 27.10
N LYS A 174 -19.33 -14.63 27.09
CA LYS A 174 -18.23 -15.50 26.63
C LYS A 174 -17.91 -15.41 25.12
N SER A 175 -18.40 -14.39 24.42
CA SER A 175 -18.35 -14.23 22.96
C SER A 175 -17.27 -13.25 22.50
N SER A 176 -16.00 -13.52 22.79
CA SER A 176 -14.92 -12.75 22.19
C SER A 176 -14.65 -13.24 20.77
N CYS A 177 -14.73 -12.36 19.78
CA CYS A 177 -14.24 -12.62 18.42
C CYS A 177 -12.74 -12.97 18.48
N THR A 178 -12.35 -14.16 18.03
CA THR A 178 -10.97 -14.64 18.11
C THR A 178 -10.21 -14.42 16.81
N VAL A 179 -8.97 -13.94 16.92
CA VAL A 179 -8.10 -13.61 15.78
C VAL A 179 -6.80 -14.43 15.83
N MET A 180 -6.58 -15.22 14.79
CA MET A 180 -5.38 -16.04 14.63
C MET A 180 -4.49 -15.54 13.49
N ALA A 181 -3.18 -15.49 13.76
CA ALA A 181 -2.15 -15.21 12.77
C ALA A 181 -1.52 -16.51 12.27
N LEU A 182 -1.72 -16.84 11.00
CA LEU A 182 -1.11 -17.97 10.30
C LEU A 182 -0.02 -17.47 9.35
N LEU A 183 1.07 -16.98 9.93
CA LEU A 183 2.06 -16.22 9.17
C LEU A 183 3.33 -17.00 8.84
N ASP A 184 3.63 -18.11 9.55
CA ASP A 184 4.83 -18.92 9.31
C ASP A 184 4.76 -20.39 9.77
N GLY A 185 5.64 -21.21 9.16
CA GLY A 185 5.72 -22.66 9.22
C GLY A 185 6.15 -23.31 10.54
N GLY A 186 6.81 -22.57 11.42
CA GLY A 186 7.41 -23.10 12.66
C GLY A 186 6.40 -23.47 13.75
N MET A 187 5.21 -22.87 13.72
CA MET A 187 4.13 -23.14 14.68
C MET A 187 2.96 -23.94 14.09
N LEU A 188 3.10 -24.47 12.86
CA LEU A 188 1.99 -25.13 12.16
C LEU A 188 1.40 -26.32 12.93
N ARG A 189 2.21 -27.04 13.73
CA ARG A 189 1.69 -28.11 14.59
C ARG A 189 0.75 -27.57 15.67
N ARG A 190 1.15 -26.50 16.37
CA ARG A 190 0.32 -25.83 17.40
C ARG A 190 -0.91 -25.18 16.78
N HIS A 191 -0.74 -24.49 15.66
CA HIS A 191 -1.81 -23.88 14.89
C HIS A 191 -2.83 -24.91 14.39
N LYS A 192 -2.37 -26.07 13.92
CA LYS A 192 -3.23 -27.19 13.53
C LYS A 192 -4.05 -27.71 14.71
N SER A 193 -3.43 -27.88 15.87
CA SER A 193 -4.13 -28.33 17.08
C SER A 193 -5.21 -27.32 17.47
N TRP A 194 -4.88 -26.03 17.46
CA TRP A 194 -5.81 -24.97 17.82
C TRP A 194 -6.97 -24.85 16.82
N LEU A 195 -6.70 -24.80 15.51
CA LEU A 195 -7.73 -24.76 14.47
C LEU A 195 -8.73 -25.92 14.56
N LYS A 196 -8.29 -27.09 15.05
CA LYS A 196 -9.17 -28.26 15.23
C LYS A 196 -9.96 -28.23 16.52
N ALA A 197 -9.36 -27.75 17.61
CA ALA A 197 -9.99 -27.72 18.92
C ALA A 197 -10.96 -26.54 19.04
N GLU A 198 -10.51 -25.35 18.66
CA GLU A 198 -11.23 -24.08 18.78
C GLU A 198 -10.94 -23.20 17.55
N PRO A 199 -11.64 -23.45 16.42
CA PRO A 199 -11.53 -22.61 15.23
C PRO A 199 -11.72 -21.12 15.55
N PRO A 200 -10.76 -20.26 15.17
CA PRO A 200 -10.90 -18.82 15.38
C PRO A 200 -11.91 -18.23 14.40
N SER A 201 -12.53 -17.10 14.75
CA SER A 201 -13.48 -16.44 13.86
C SER A 201 -12.78 -15.75 12.67
N ILE A 202 -11.61 -15.18 12.91
CA ILE A 202 -10.80 -14.44 11.93
C ILE A 202 -9.42 -15.07 11.81
N VAL A 203 -8.97 -15.29 10.58
CA VAL A 203 -7.59 -15.72 10.29
C VAL A 203 -6.89 -14.69 9.39
N VAL A 204 -5.72 -14.24 9.80
CA VAL A 204 -4.79 -13.46 8.97
C VAL A 204 -3.66 -14.39 8.56
N ALA A 205 -3.43 -14.58 7.27
CA ALA A 205 -2.49 -15.58 6.78
C ALA A 205 -1.59 -15.08 5.64
N THR A 206 -0.33 -15.52 5.66
CA THR A 206 0.51 -15.45 4.47
C THR A 206 0.05 -16.51 3.47
N ILE A 207 0.16 -16.19 2.17
CA ILE A 207 -0.29 -17.11 1.11
C ILE A 207 0.38 -18.49 1.20
N ALA A 208 1.68 -18.52 1.51
CA ALA A 208 2.44 -19.76 1.65
C ALA A 208 1.92 -20.63 2.80
N SER A 209 1.68 -20.04 3.98
CA SER A 209 1.18 -20.76 5.15
C SER A 209 -0.25 -21.24 4.97
N LEU A 210 -1.09 -20.42 4.32
CA LEU A 210 -2.47 -20.77 4.00
C LEU A 210 -2.53 -21.96 3.03
N CYS A 211 -1.75 -21.94 1.94
CA CYS A 211 -1.70 -23.05 1.00
C CYS A 211 -1.31 -24.36 1.69
N GLN A 212 -0.30 -24.34 2.59
CA GLN A 212 0.09 -25.54 3.33
C GLN A 212 -1.04 -26.10 4.20
N MET A 213 -1.92 -25.25 4.76
CA MET A 213 -3.07 -25.70 5.55
C MET A 213 -4.21 -26.23 4.67
N LEU A 214 -4.44 -25.62 3.51
CA LEU A 214 -5.44 -26.06 2.53
C LEU A 214 -5.04 -27.39 1.88
N ASP A 215 -3.77 -27.52 1.44
CA ASP A 215 -3.25 -28.73 0.81
C ASP A 215 -3.33 -29.94 1.76
N LYS A 216 -3.16 -29.70 3.07
CA LYS A 216 -3.30 -30.71 4.13
C LYS A 216 -4.75 -30.93 4.60
N GLN A 217 -5.72 -30.24 4.01
CA GLN A 217 -7.15 -30.29 4.39
C GLN A 217 -7.40 -29.97 5.87
N ILE A 218 -6.53 -29.16 6.48
CA ILE A 218 -6.65 -28.72 7.89
C ILE A 218 -7.56 -27.49 7.97
N PHE A 219 -7.44 -26.60 6.98
CA PHE A 219 -8.26 -25.40 6.86
C PHE A 219 -9.29 -25.61 5.76
N LYS A 220 -10.54 -25.24 6.03
CA LYS A 220 -11.65 -25.34 5.08
C LYS A 220 -12.27 -23.96 4.87
N LEU A 221 -12.74 -23.70 3.64
CA LEU A 221 -13.33 -22.42 3.25
C LEU A 221 -14.87 -22.41 3.35
N ASP A 222 -15.48 -23.53 3.77
CA ASP A 222 -16.93 -23.74 3.68
C ASP A 222 -17.76 -22.75 4.52
N ALA A 223 -17.22 -22.31 5.66
CA ALA A 223 -17.86 -21.36 6.56
C ALA A 223 -17.42 -19.90 6.32
N LEU A 224 -16.56 -19.66 5.34
CA LEU A 224 -15.98 -18.36 5.06
C LEU A 224 -17.02 -17.43 4.42
N GLU A 225 -17.26 -16.27 5.03
CA GLU A 225 -18.19 -15.25 4.54
C GLU A 225 -17.44 -14.06 3.94
N VAL A 226 -16.26 -13.71 4.45
CA VAL A 226 -15.44 -12.61 3.94
C VAL A 226 -14.02 -13.06 3.59
N LEU A 227 -13.57 -12.79 2.36
CA LEU A 227 -12.19 -12.97 1.93
C LEU A 227 -11.58 -11.61 1.55
N VAL A 228 -10.52 -11.23 2.26
CA VAL A 228 -9.74 -10.01 1.96
C VAL A 228 -8.39 -10.41 1.39
N ILE A 229 -8.00 -9.81 0.27
CA ILE A 229 -6.65 -9.91 -0.30
C ILE A 229 -6.00 -8.53 -0.20
N ASP A 230 -5.02 -8.39 0.69
CA ASP A 230 -4.30 -7.13 0.93
C ASP A 230 -2.99 -7.08 0.14
N GLU A 231 -2.57 -5.88 -0.26
CA GLU A 231 -1.41 -5.62 -1.13
C GLU A 231 -1.37 -6.52 -2.38
N VAL A 232 -2.44 -6.41 -3.18
CA VAL A 232 -2.62 -7.16 -4.43
C VAL A 232 -1.47 -6.96 -5.40
N ASP A 233 -0.95 -5.74 -5.54
CA ASP A 233 0.19 -5.45 -6.41
C ASP A 233 1.43 -6.29 -6.07
N PHE A 234 1.71 -6.47 -4.77
CA PHE A 234 2.80 -7.33 -4.33
C PHE A 234 2.53 -8.80 -4.63
N LEU A 235 1.34 -9.29 -4.28
CA LEU A 235 0.94 -10.68 -4.49
C LEU A 235 0.95 -11.08 -5.97
N PHE A 236 0.74 -10.11 -6.87
CA PHE A 236 0.76 -10.31 -8.31
C PHE A 236 2.15 -10.19 -8.97
N ASN A 237 3.18 -9.82 -8.21
CA ASN A 237 4.55 -9.69 -8.73
C ASN A 237 5.25 -11.06 -8.90
N SER A 238 4.84 -12.08 -8.14
CA SER A 238 5.42 -13.43 -8.21
C SER A 238 4.45 -14.43 -8.87
N SER A 239 4.89 -15.08 -9.96
CA SER A 239 4.09 -16.07 -10.70
C SER A 239 3.61 -17.23 -9.80
N LYS A 240 4.45 -17.67 -8.85
CA LYS A 240 4.09 -18.70 -7.87
C LYS A 240 2.97 -18.24 -6.95
N GLN A 241 3.09 -17.04 -6.37
CA GLN A 241 2.05 -16.47 -5.49
C GLN A 241 0.73 -16.27 -6.23
N VAL A 242 0.78 -15.76 -7.47
CA VAL A 242 -0.40 -15.62 -8.33
C VAL A 242 -1.11 -16.96 -8.53
N SER A 243 -0.37 -18.03 -8.83
CA SER A 243 -0.98 -19.35 -9.06
C SER A 243 -1.70 -19.88 -7.82
N SER A 244 -1.09 -19.72 -6.65
CA SER A 244 -1.66 -20.11 -5.36
C SER A 244 -2.90 -19.28 -5.01
N LEU A 245 -2.84 -17.96 -5.26
CA LEU A 245 -3.92 -17.04 -4.95
C LEU A 245 -5.15 -17.36 -5.81
N LYS A 246 -4.93 -17.61 -7.10
CA LYS A 246 -5.99 -18.03 -8.03
C LYS A 246 -6.69 -19.30 -7.55
N LYS A 247 -5.96 -20.29 -7.02
CA LYS A 247 -6.58 -21.52 -6.48
C LYS A 247 -7.51 -21.21 -5.30
N ILE A 248 -7.09 -20.35 -4.38
CA ILE A 248 -7.89 -19.93 -3.22
C ILE A 248 -9.15 -19.19 -3.68
N LEU A 249 -9.00 -18.20 -4.56
CA LEU A 249 -10.11 -17.40 -5.08
C LEU A 249 -11.12 -18.27 -5.83
N THR A 250 -10.66 -19.19 -6.68
CA THR A 250 -11.53 -20.13 -7.40
C THR A 250 -12.26 -21.07 -6.44
N SER A 251 -11.57 -21.62 -5.44
CA SER A 251 -12.19 -22.48 -4.43
C SER A 251 -13.25 -21.75 -3.62
N TYR A 252 -13.04 -20.46 -3.33
CA TYR A 252 -13.98 -19.63 -2.59
C TYR A 252 -15.18 -19.17 -3.44
N SER A 253 -15.01 -19.06 -4.76
CA SER A 253 -16.03 -18.57 -5.69
C SER A 253 -17.33 -19.39 -5.72
N SER A 254 -17.30 -20.63 -5.23
CA SER A 254 -18.46 -21.53 -5.14
C SER A 254 -19.42 -21.19 -3.99
N SER A 255 -19.01 -20.39 -3.01
CA SER A 255 -19.85 -19.98 -1.89
C SER A 255 -20.86 -18.90 -2.30
N SER A 256 -22.14 -19.09 -1.96
CA SER A 256 -23.21 -18.14 -2.27
C SER A 256 -23.22 -16.92 -1.34
N LYS A 257 -22.73 -17.06 -0.11
CA LYS A 257 -22.65 -15.99 0.91
C LYS A 257 -21.32 -15.24 0.89
N ARG A 258 -20.52 -15.40 -0.17
CA ARG A 258 -19.19 -14.82 -0.25
C ARG A 258 -19.21 -13.30 -0.37
N GLN A 259 -18.21 -12.66 0.21
CA GLN A 259 -17.84 -11.28 -0.08
C GLN A 259 -16.32 -11.19 -0.24
N THR A 260 -15.87 -10.78 -1.44
CA THR A 260 -14.45 -10.64 -1.75
C THR A 260 -14.04 -9.17 -1.74
N VAL A 261 -12.97 -8.84 -1.01
CA VAL A 261 -12.36 -7.51 -1.00
C VAL A 261 -10.91 -7.59 -1.44
N PHE A 262 -10.55 -6.79 -2.43
CA PHE A 262 -9.17 -6.56 -2.84
C PHE A 262 -8.72 -5.20 -2.35
N ALA A 263 -7.63 -5.12 -1.60
CA ALA A 263 -7.06 -3.86 -1.13
C ALA A 263 -5.64 -3.70 -1.69
N SER A 264 -5.35 -2.54 -2.29
CA SER A 264 -4.02 -2.27 -2.82
C SER A 264 -3.71 -0.77 -2.84
N ALA A 265 -2.43 -0.44 -2.68
CA ALA A 265 -1.96 0.94 -2.85
C ALA A 265 -1.89 1.34 -4.32
N SER A 266 -1.51 0.39 -5.17
CA SER A 266 -1.42 0.57 -6.61
C SER A 266 -2.02 -0.63 -7.33
N ILE A 267 -2.69 -0.41 -8.44
CA ILE A 267 -3.13 -1.48 -9.36
C ILE A 267 -2.91 -0.99 -10.80
N PRO A 268 -1.78 -1.35 -11.44
CA PRO A 268 -1.56 -1.08 -12.85
C PRO A 268 -2.73 -1.62 -13.67
N GLN A 269 -3.27 -0.81 -14.58
CA GLN A 269 -4.45 -1.17 -15.37
C GLN A 269 -5.65 -1.61 -14.51
N HIS A 270 -5.93 -0.94 -13.38
CA HIS A 270 -7.02 -1.28 -12.45
C HIS A 270 -8.36 -1.66 -13.11
N LYS A 271 -8.78 -1.00 -14.21
CA LYS A 271 -10.01 -1.36 -14.94
C LYS A 271 -9.94 -2.77 -15.52
N ARG A 272 -8.77 -3.14 -16.07
CA ARG A 272 -8.51 -4.49 -16.58
C ARG A 272 -8.48 -5.50 -15.44
N PHE A 273 -7.85 -5.15 -14.31
CA PHE A 273 -7.86 -6.00 -13.13
C PHE A 273 -9.28 -6.29 -12.62
N VAL A 274 -10.14 -5.27 -12.52
CA VAL A 274 -11.56 -5.43 -12.14
C VAL A 274 -12.29 -6.32 -13.15
N TYR A 275 -12.06 -6.11 -14.45
CA TYR A 275 -12.61 -6.97 -15.49
C TYR A 275 -12.18 -8.43 -15.31
N ASP A 276 -10.89 -8.68 -15.06
CA ASP A 276 -10.36 -10.03 -14.86
C ASP A 276 -10.93 -10.67 -13.57
N CYS A 277 -11.15 -9.90 -12.49
CA CYS A 277 -11.81 -10.37 -11.28
C CYS A 277 -13.22 -10.92 -11.55
N ILE A 278 -13.99 -10.24 -12.41
CA ILE A 278 -15.34 -10.67 -12.80
C ILE A 278 -15.26 -11.91 -13.71
N GLN A 279 -14.42 -11.88 -14.74
CA GLN A 279 -14.31 -12.98 -15.71
C GLN A 279 -13.86 -14.29 -15.07
N GLN A 280 -12.91 -14.20 -14.13
CA GLN A 280 -12.38 -15.34 -13.39
C GLN A 280 -13.26 -15.73 -12.19
N LYS A 281 -14.39 -15.04 -11.97
CA LYS A 281 -15.31 -15.25 -10.85
C LYS A 281 -14.69 -15.05 -9.46
N TRP A 282 -13.58 -14.32 -9.36
CA TRP A 282 -12.98 -13.96 -8.07
C TRP A 282 -13.90 -13.01 -7.28
N THR A 283 -14.66 -12.19 -7.99
CA THR A 283 -15.73 -11.36 -7.43
C THR A 283 -17.09 -11.71 -8.04
N LYS A 284 -18.16 -11.17 -7.45
CA LYS A 284 -19.48 -11.06 -8.08
C LYS A 284 -19.42 -10.04 -9.23
N ARG A 285 -20.48 -10.03 -10.05
CA ARG A 285 -20.56 -9.17 -11.26
C ARG A 285 -20.75 -7.69 -10.91
N ASP A 286 -21.32 -7.40 -9.75
CA ASP A 286 -21.62 -6.07 -9.22
C ASP A 286 -20.51 -5.52 -8.33
N VAL A 287 -19.28 -6.01 -8.50
CA VAL A 287 -18.09 -5.50 -7.79
C VAL A 287 -17.93 -4.00 -8.02
N VAL A 288 -17.64 -3.27 -6.95
CA VAL A 288 -17.40 -1.83 -6.98
C VAL A 288 -15.91 -1.55 -6.86
N HIS A 289 -15.40 -0.64 -7.68
CA HIS A 289 -14.02 -0.16 -7.59
C HIS A 289 -14.00 1.22 -6.94
N VAL A 290 -13.57 1.26 -5.67
CA VAL A 290 -13.37 2.50 -4.91
C VAL A 290 -11.93 2.96 -5.13
N HIS A 291 -11.76 4.02 -5.90
CA HIS A 291 -10.45 4.56 -6.27
C HIS A 291 -10.29 5.99 -5.77
N VAL A 292 -9.54 6.17 -4.68
CA VAL A 292 -9.33 7.46 -4.02
C VAL A 292 -7.96 8.02 -4.37
N ASN A 293 -7.89 9.34 -4.60
CA ASN A 293 -6.68 10.08 -4.97
C ASN A 293 -6.03 9.65 -6.29
N ALA A 294 -6.85 9.30 -7.29
CA ALA A 294 -6.38 8.88 -8.61
C ALA A 294 -5.48 9.90 -9.34
N ILE A 295 -5.53 11.19 -8.95
CA ILE A 295 -4.88 12.30 -9.67
C ILE A 295 -3.47 12.59 -9.15
N LYS A 296 -3.19 12.32 -7.87
CA LYS A 296 -1.87 12.53 -7.25
C LYS A 296 -1.53 11.36 -6.32
N PRO A 297 -0.76 10.36 -6.78
CA PRO A 297 -0.46 9.17 -5.99
C PRO A 297 0.56 9.44 -4.86
N LEU A 298 1.32 10.53 -4.95
CA LEU A 298 2.35 10.91 -3.98
C LEU A 298 1.93 12.15 -3.17
N PRO A 299 2.26 12.22 -1.86
CA PRO A 299 2.10 13.42 -1.05
C PRO A 299 2.86 14.62 -1.65
N SER A 300 2.26 15.81 -1.59
CA SER A 300 2.88 17.04 -2.13
C SER A 300 4.06 17.56 -1.32
N CYS A 301 4.28 17.06 -0.10
CA CYS A 301 5.43 17.42 0.73
C CYS A 301 6.74 16.74 0.29
N LEU A 302 6.68 15.78 -0.63
CA LEU A 302 7.86 15.05 -1.08
C LEU A 302 8.66 15.86 -2.11
N GLN A 303 9.96 16.01 -1.84
CA GLN A 303 10.93 16.55 -2.78
C GLN A 303 11.68 15.41 -3.44
N HIS A 304 11.48 15.24 -4.74
CA HIS A 304 12.11 14.19 -5.51
C HIS A 304 13.38 14.73 -6.19
N LYS A 305 14.50 14.05 -5.98
CA LYS A 305 15.82 14.43 -6.48
C LYS A 305 16.49 13.25 -7.17
N PHE A 306 17.43 13.52 -8.06
CA PHE A 306 18.30 12.49 -8.62
C PHE A 306 19.73 12.98 -8.85
N VAL A 307 20.67 12.03 -8.84
CA VAL A 307 22.08 12.25 -9.15
C VAL A 307 22.49 11.26 -10.23
N VAL A 308 23.11 11.76 -11.31
CA VAL A 308 23.66 10.91 -12.38
C VAL A 308 25.11 10.57 -12.08
N CYS A 309 25.43 9.28 -11.96
CA CYS A 309 26.82 8.84 -11.78
C CYS A 309 27.07 7.48 -12.44
N THR A 310 28.35 7.09 -12.52
CA THR A 310 28.69 5.72 -12.96
C THR A 310 28.52 4.72 -11.81
N LYS A 311 28.28 3.44 -12.14
CA LYS A 311 28.10 2.38 -11.13
C LYS A 311 29.25 2.31 -10.10
N LYS A 312 30.48 2.62 -10.52
CA LYS A 312 31.66 2.64 -9.65
C LYS A 312 31.62 3.75 -8.60
N LEU A 313 30.95 4.87 -8.90
CA LEU A 313 30.88 6.05 -8.05
C LEU A 313 29.67 6.05 -7.10
N LYS A 314 28.69 5.14 -7.27
CA LYS A 314 27.47 5.12 -6.45
C LYS A 314 27.74 5.15 -4.93
N HIS A 315 28.73 4.39 -4.46
CA HIS A 315 29.10 4.36 -3.04
C HIS A 315 29.62 5.72 -2.53
N ALA A 316 30.51 6.36 -3.30
CA ALA A 316 31.05 7.68 -2.96
C ALA A 316 29.97 8.76 -3.01
N VAL A 317 29.10 8.70 -4.02
CA VAL A 317 27.95 9.62 -4.16
C VAL A 317 26.98 9.48 -2.99
N LEU A 318 26.62 8.26 -2.60
CA LEU A 318 25.77 8.02 -1.43
C LEU A 318 26.41 8.61 -0.16
N LEU A 319 27.70 8.37 0.05
CA LEU A 319 28.41 8.91 1.21
C LEU A 319 28.41 10.44 1.22
N SER A 320 28.62 11.08 0.06
CA SER A 320 28.56 12.53 -0.08
C SER A 320 27.17 13.07 0.25
N LEU A 321 26.11 12.42 -0.27
CA LEU A 321 24.72 12.76 0.03
C LEU A 321 24.39 12.65 1.52
N LEU A 322 24.81 11.57 2.17
CA LEU A 322 24.58 11.37 3.60
C LEU A 322 25.28 12.44 4.45
N HIS A 323 26.48 12.88 4.06
CA HIS A 323 27.16 13.98 4.74
C HIS A 323 26.53 15.35 4.47
N SER A 324 26.07 15.62 3.25
CA SER A 324 25.44 16.90 2.90
C SER A 324 24.06 17.06 3.53
N ASP A 325 23.26 16.00 3.48
CA ASP A 325 21.87 16.02 3.94
C ASP A 325 21.79 15.86 5.47
N ALA A 326 22.81 15.25 6.09
CA ALA A 326 22.89 14.94 7.52
C ALA A 326 21.55 14.42 8.10
N PRO A 327 20.98 13.33 7.54
CA PRO A 327 19.62 12.93 7.87
C PRO A 327 19.53 12.36 9.28
N LYS A 328 18.53 12.82 10.05
CA LYS A 328 18.17 12.21 11.35
C LYS A 328 17.78 10.73 11.19
N SER A 329 17.00 10.42 10.16
CA SER A 329 16.52 9.07 9.87
C SER A 329 16.40 8.86 8.36
N ALA A 330 16.99 7.79 7.84
CA ALA A 330 16.98 7.51 6.42
C ALA A 330 16.83 6.03 6.10
N ILE A 331 16.27 5.73 4.92
CA ILE A 331 16.28 4.37 4.34
C ILE A 331 17.03 4.42 3.02
N VAL A 332 18.01 3.54 2.87
CA VAL A 332 18.73 3.28 1.64
C VAL A 332 18.21 1.99 1.01
N PHE A 333 17.57 2.12 -0.14
CA PHE A 333 17.04 1.00 -0.88
C PHE A 333 18.05 0.48 -1.91
N VAL A 334 18.36 -0.80 -1.79
CA VAL A 334 19.25 -1.54 -2.69
C VAL A 334 18.43 -2.52 -3.52
N GLY A 335 18.81 -2.70 -4.78
CA GLY A 335 18.15 -3.62 -5.69
C GLY A 335 18.28 -5.07 -5.22
N GLU A 336 17.28 -5.88 -5.53
CA GLU A 336 17.34 -7.31 -5.27
C GLU A 336 18.53 -7.96 -6.00
N GLN A 337 19.28 -8.78 -5.27
CA GLN A 337 20.28 -9.69 -5.82
C GLN A 337 19.63 -10.61 -6.86
N SER A 338 20.24 -10.70 -8.05
CA SER A 338 19.77 -11.64 -9.07
C SER A 338 19.97 -13.08 -8.62
N GLU A 339 19.08 -14.00 -8.99
CA GLU A 339 19.21 -15.43 -8.69
C GLU A 339 20.51 -16.03 -9.24
N LYS A 340 21.05 -15.48 -10.33
CA LYS A 340 22.36 -15.86 -10.88
C LYS A 340 23.50 -15.43 -9.96
N SER A 341 23.43 -14.22 -9.42
CA SER A 341 24.42 -13.68 -8.48
C SER A 341 24.41 -14.45 -7.15
N LYS A 342 23.23 -14.82 -6.65
CA LYS A 342 23.09 -15.67 -5.45
C LYS A 342 23.77 -17.03 -5.65
N LYS A 343 23.52 -17.68 -6.79
CA LYS A 343 24.13 -18.98 -7.14
C LYS A 343 25.64 -18.92 -7.36
N ALA A 344 26.17 -17.77 -7.76
CA ALA A 344 27.59 -17.52 -7.92
C ALA A 344 28.34 -17.27 -6.59
N GLY A 345 27.63 -17.23 -5.45
CA GLY A 345 28.23 -17.03 -4.13
C GLY A 345 28.61 -15.58 -3.82
N ASN A 346 28.17 -14.61 -4.63
CA ASN A 346 28.39 -13.20 -4.35
C ASN A 346 27.55 -12.77 -3.13
N GLY A 347 28.19 -12.18 -2.11
CA GLY A 347 27.50 -11.68 -0.92
C GLY A 347 26.44 -10.63 -1.26
N PRO A 348 25.37 -10.48 -0.45
CA PRO A 348 24.28 -9.54 -0.71
C PRO A 348 24.80 -8.11 -0.95
N SER A 349 24.29 -7.43 -1.98
CA SER A 349 24.66 -6.03 -2.27
C SER A 349 24.39 -5.10 -1.08
N THR A 350 23.37 -5.45 -0.31
CA THR A 350 22.97 -4.87 0.97
C THR A 350 24.05 -5.01 2.06
N VAL A 351 24.62 -6.20 2.27
CA VAL A 351 25.69 -6.43 3.27
C VAL A 351 26.95 -5.65 2.91
N LEU A 352 27.37 -5.70 1.64
CA LEU A 352 28.55 -4.95 1.17
C LEU A 352 28.38 -3.45 1.38
N LEU A 353 27.17 -2.93 1.14
CA LEU A 353 26.88 -1.51 1.36
C LEU A 353 26.90 -1.15 2.86
N VAL A 354 26.36 -2.01 3.72
CA VAL A 354 26.40 -1.80 5.18
C VAL A 354 27.83 -1.80 5.69
N ASP A 355 28.68 -2.73 5.26
CA ASP A 355 30.09 -2.79 5.67
C ASP A 355 30.86 -1.54 5.21
N PHE A 356 30.60 -1.09 3.97
CA PHE A 356 31.14 0.16 3.46
C PHE A 356 30.71 1.37 4.30
N LEU A 357 29.41 1.47 4.63
CA LEU A 357 28.86 2.56 5.41
C LEU A 357 29.37 2.54 6.86
N LYS A 358 29.41 1.39 7.54
CA LYS A 358 29.98 1.28 8.89
C LYS A 358 31.45 1.71 8.95
N THR A 359 32.20 1.42 7.89
CA THR A 359 33.63 1.79 7.81
C THR A 359 33.82 3.27 7.48
N SER A 360 33.00 3.83 6.58
CA SER A 360 33.26 5.12 5.92
C SER A 360 32.37 6.26 6.41
N TYR A 361 31.17 5.96 6.89
CA TYR A 361 30.22 6.94 7.44
C TYR A 361 30.48 7.08 8.94
N ARG A 362 30.91 8.26 9.37
CA ARG A 362 31.13 8.63 10.78
C ARG A 362 29.97 9.47 11.33
N GLY A 363 28.77 9.29 10.79
CA GLY A 363 27.57 9.98 11.29
C GLY A 363 27.11 9.43 12.64
N SER A 364 26.28 10.20 13.34
CA SER A 364 25.73 9.84 14.65
C SER A 364 24.63 8.78 14.61
N SER A 365 24.25 8.29 13.43
CA SER A 365 23.15 7.34 13.24
C SER A 365 23.68 5.92 13.03
N ASP A 366 23.13 4.95 13.76
CA ASP A 366 23.48 3.53 13.60
C ASP A 366 23.05 3.01 12.23
N VAL A 367 23.96 2.26 11.58
CA VAL A 367 23.71 1.63 10.28
C VAL A 367 23.12 0.24 10.50
N LEU A 368 21.82 0.12 10.21
CA LEU A 368 21.03 -1.08 10.39
C LEU A 368 20.77 -1.77 9.06
N LEU A 369 20.72 -3.09 9.08
CA LEU A 369 20.46 -3.92 7.91
C LEU A 369 19.09 -4.60 8.04
N LEU A 370 18.31 -4.59 6.96
CA LEU A 370 17.04 -5.28 6.86
C LEU A 370 16.97 -6.10 5.58
N GLU A 371 17.21 -7.40 5.69
CA GLU A 371 17.13 -8.34 4.57
C GLU A 371 15.92 -9.27 4.67
N GLU A 372 15.60 -9.91 3.55
CA GLU A 372 14.54 -10.92 3.43
C GLU A 372 14.88 -12.19 4.23
N ASP A 373 16.13 -12.67 4.13
CA ASP A 373 16.57 -13.94 4.74
C ASP A 373 16.94 -13.81 6.23
N MET A 374 16.79 -12.62 6.83
CA MET A 374 17.01 -12.46 8.27
C MET A 374 16.02 -13.33 9.05
N ASN A 375 16.54 -14.08 10.01
CA ASN A 375 15.67 -14.81 10.92
C ASN A 375 14.78 -13.82 11.70
N PHE A 376 13.59 -14.29 12.07
CA PHE A 376 12.56 -13.45 12.68
C PHE A 376 13.03 -12.71 13.93
N ASN A 377 13.80 -13.37 14.81
CA ASN A 377 14.23 -12.76 16.06
C ASN A 377 15.23 -11.63 15.80
N SER A 378 16.20 -11.85 14.91
CA SER A 378 17.15 -10.82 14.50
C SER A 378 16.46 -9.65 13.83
N ARG A 379 15.51 -9.92 12.93
CA ARG A 379 14.72 -8.89 12.24
C ARG A 379 13.86 -8.07 13.21
N ALA A 380 13.21 -8.72 14.18
CA ALA A 380 12.44 -8.05 15.21
C ALA A 380 13.33 -7.20 16.13
N ALA A 381 14.52 -7.70 16.49
CA ALA A 381 15.50 -6.95 17.27
C ALA A 381 15.94 -5.67 16.54
N SER A 382 16.34 -5.77 15.27
CA SER A 382 16.74 -4.60 14.47
C SER A 382 15.62 -3.56 14.31
N LEU A 383 14.35 -4.01 14.23
CA LEU A 383 13.20 -3.10 14.18
C LEU A 383 12.87 -2.46 15.54
N SER A 384 13.12 -3.15 16.66
CA SER A 384 12.96 -2.58 18.00
C SER A 384 14.02 -1.53 18.28
N GLU A 385 15.29 -1.83 17.96
CA GLU A 385 16.42 -0.90 18.09
C GLU A 385 16.16 0.41 17.32
N LEU A 386 15.61 0.26 16.11
CA LEU A 386 15.24 1.38 15.24
C LEU A 386 14.11 2.27 15.82
N ARG A 387 13.30 1.76 16.77
CA ARG A 387 12.24 2.54 17.44
C ARG A 387 12.71 3.25 18.70
N GLU A 388 13.75 2.74 19.35
CA GLU A 388 14.28 3.29 20.61
C GLU A 388 15.36 4.34 20.38
N GLY A 389 16.04 4.34 19.22
CA GLY A 389 17.10 5.29 18.89
C GLY A 389 16.63 6.69 18.48
N GLU A 390 17.50 7.70 18.65
CA GLU A 390 17.24 9.09 18.23
C GLU A 390 17.42 9.33 16.72
N GLY A 391 17.98 8.37 15.99
CA GLY A 391 18.19 8.41 14.54
C GLY A 391 18.73 7.08 14.00
N TYR A 392 18.50 6.79 12.72
CA TYR A 392 18.92 5.53 12.10
C TYR A 392 19.20 5.67 10.60
N LEU A 393 20.09 4.83 10.10
CA LEU A 393 20.30 4.62 8.67
C LEU A 393 20.01 3.16 8.33
N LEU A 394 18.85 2.90 7.72
CA LEU A 394 18.40 1.55 7.39
C LEU A 394 18.75 1.20 5.95
N VAL A 395 19.48 0.10 5.72
CA VAL A 395 19.73 -0.47 4.39
C VAL A 395 18.78 -1.64 4.16
N ALA A 396 17.95 -1.58 3.11
CA ALA A 396 16.92 -2.59 2.85
C ALA A 396 16.68 -2.85 1.35
N THR A 397 16.07 -3.99 1.03
CA THR A 397 15.45 -4.26 -0.28
C THR A 397 13.95 -3.94 -0.26
N ASP A 398 13.33 -3.83 -1.43
CA ASP A 398 11.87 -3.62 -1.56
C ASP A 398 11.07 -4.69 -0.81
N ILE A 399 11.43 -5.96 -1.01
CA ILE A 399 10.78 -7.10 -0.34
C ILE A 399 10.93 -6.97 1.17
N ALA A 400 12.14 -6.64 1.64
CA ALA A 400 12.42 -6.54 3.05
C ALA A 400 11.72 -5.35 3.72
N ALA A 401 11.39 -4.27 3.00
CA ALA A 401 10.68 -3.12 3.58
C ALA A 401 9.15 -3.18 3.43
N ARG A 402 8.62 -4.05 2.55
CA ARG A 402 7.19 -4.20 2.31
C ARG A 402 6.46 -4.74 3.54
N GLY A 403 5.35 -4.10 3.89
CA GLY A 403 4.57 -4.51 5.05
C GLY A 403 5.27 -4.31 6.40
N VAL A 404 6.43 -3.64 6.46
CA VAL A 404 7.08 -3.28 7.73
C VAL A 404 6.63 -1.91 8.19
N ASP A 405 6.24 -1.82 9.46
CA ASP A 405 5.89 -0.59 10.16
C ASP A 405 7.18 0.06 10.66
N LEU A 406 7.87 0.67 9.70
CA LEU A 406 9.01 1.53 9.95
C LEU A 406 8.50 2.88 10.46
N PRO A 407 9.16 3.48 11.47
CA PRO A 407 8.92 4.86 11.84
C PRO A 407 9.09 5.78 10.64
N GLU A 408 8.46 6.94 10.75
CA GLU A 408 8.53 7.95 9.70
C GLU A 408 9.98 8.41 9.51
N THR A 409 10.40 8.45 8.24
CA THR A 409 11.74 8.88 7.85
C THR A 409 11.69 10.21 7.14
N THR A 410 12.77 10.97 7.22
CA THR A 410 12.91 12.24 6.49
C THR A 410 13.55 12.05 5.13
N HIS A 411 14.39 11.01 4.96
CA HIS A 411 15.14 10.77 3.72
C HIS A 411 14.98 9.35 3.21
N ILE A 412 14.79 9.23 1.90
CA ILE A 412 14.82 7.97 1.16
C ILE A 412 15.89 8.08 0.08
N TYR A 413 16.84 7.15 0.10
CA TYR A 413 17.87 7.03 -0.94
C TYR A 413 17.62 5.78 -1.77
N ASN A 414 17.30 5.94 -3.05
CA ASN A 414 17.31 4.83 -4.00
C ASN A 414 18.75 4.64 -4.49
N PHE A 415 19.51 3.80 -3.80
CA PHE A 415 20.87 3.43 -4.23
C PHE A 415 20.83 2.73 -5.58
N ASP A 416 19.87 1.83 -5.74
CA ASP A 416 19.45 1.32 -7.05
C ASP A 416 18.03 1.79 -7.36
N LEU A 417 17.82 2.25 -8.59
CA LEU A 417 16.49 2.63 -9.05
C LEU A 417 15.56 1.40 -8.97
N PRO A 418 14.32 1.52 -8.43
CA PRO A 418 13.37 0.42 -8.40
C PRO A 418 13.04 -0.07 -9.81
N ARG A 419 12.52 -1.30 -9.94
CA ARG A 419 12.18 -1.90 -11.25
C ARG A 419 10.92 -1.29 -11.87
N THR A 420 10.00 -0.81 -11.04
CA THR A 420 8.70 -0.29 -11.48
C THR A 420 8.36 1.03 -10.78
N ALA A 421 7.48 1.83 -11.40
CA ALA A 421 6.94 3.03 -10.78
C ALA A 421 6.16 2.70 -9.50
N VAL A 422 5.52 1.54 -9.44
CA VAL A 422 4.81 1.08 -8.24
C VAL A 422 5.79 0.90 -7.07
N ASP A 423 6.94 0.26 -7.30
CA ASP A 423 7.94 0.11 -6.26
C ASP A 423 8.53 1.46 -5.84
N TYR A 424 8.75 2.40 -6.79
CA TYR A 424 9.13 3.77 -6.46
C TYR A 424 8.13 4.45 -5.52
N LEU A 425 6.83 4.37 -5.85
CA LEU A 425 5.74 4.88 -5.02
C LEU A 425 5.77 4.30 -3.61
N HIS A 426 6.02 2.99 -3.47
CA HIS A 426 6.11 2.32 -2.17
C HIS A 426 7.33 2.71 -1.35
N ARG A 427 8.47 2.94 -1.99
CA ARG A 427 9.68 3.46 -1.34
C ARG A 427 9.47 4.89 -0.87
N ALA A 428 8.94 5.76 -1.74
CA ALA A 428 8.63 7.14 -1.42
C ALA A 428 7.58 7.25 -0.30
N GLY A 429 6.57 6.37 -0.27
CA GLY A 429 5.56 6.31 0.80
C GLY A 429 6.07 5.85 2.18
N ARG A 430 7.39 5.67 2.36
CA ARG A 430 8.03 5.47 3.67
C ARG A 430 8.34 6.79 4.38
N THR A 431 8.34 7.90 3.63
CA THR A 431 8.49 9.26 4.14
C THR A 431 7.21 10.07 3.86
N GLY A 432 7.06 11.24 4.50
CA GLY A 432 5.91 12.13 4.33
C GLY A 432 4.56 11.52 4.75
N ARG A 433 4.55 10.76 5.87
CA ARG A 433 3.33 10.05 6.34
C ARG A 433 2.46 10.92 7.23
N LYS A 434 3.03 11.92 7.91
CA LYS A 434 2.26 12.91 8.68
C LYS A 434 1.62 13.92 7.75
N PRO A 435 0.28 13.99 7.70
CA PRO A 435 -0.39 15.10 7.05
C PRO A 435 -0.02 16.39 7.81
N PHE A 436 0.20 17.48 7.06
CA PHE A 436 0.50 18.82 7.59
C PHE A 436 1.83 18.97 8.35
N SER A 437 2.78 18.05 8.17
CA SER A 437 4.16 18.28 8.64
C SER A 437 4.88 19.27 7.72
N ASP A 438 5.55 20.26 8.33
CA ASP A 438 6.44 21.20 7.62
C ASP A 438 7.84 20.61 7.37
N GLU A 439 8.10 19.40 7.87
CA GLU A 439 9.38 18.73 7.65
C GLU A 439 9.56 18.35 6.17
N LYS A 440 10.65 18.85 5.58
CA LYS A 440 11.03 18.51 4.20
C LYS A 440 11.41 17.04 4.12
N CYS A 441 10.66 16.30 3.31
CA CYS A 441 10.85 14.88 3.07
C CYS A 441 11.51 14.70 1.69
N ASN A 442 12.70 14.09 1.65
CA ASN A 442 13.50 13.96 0.44
C ASN A 442 13.50 12.51 -0.07
N VAL A 443 13.32 12.35 -1.39
CA VAL A 443 13.48 11.08 -2.10
C VAL A 443 14.56 11.26 -3.17
N THR A 444 15.78 10.81 -2.91
CA THR A 444 16.94 10.98 -3.79
C THR A 444 17.28 9.68 -4.51
N SER A 445 17.33 9.70 -5.84
CA SER A 445 17.70 8.52 -6.65
C SER A 445 19.09 8.63 -7.24
N ILE A 446 19.93 7.63 -6.99
CA ILE A 446 21.26 7.53 -7.59
C ILE A 446 21.14 6.69 -8.86
N ILE A 447 21.20 7.36 -10.01
CA ILE A 447 20.96 6.73 -11.31
C ILE A 447 22.22 6.76 -12.18
N THR A 448 22.29 5.83 -13.12
CA THR A 448 23.17 5.92 -14.28
C THR A 448 22.50 6.69 -15.41
N LEU A 449 23.28 7.14 -16.39
CA LEU A 449 22.75 7.86 -17.55
C LEU A 449 21.68 7.04 -18.31
N GLU A 450 21.89 5.73 -18.41
CA GLU A 450 20.94 4.79 -19.01
C GLU A 450 19.63 4.68 -18.21
N GLU A 451 19.63 4.92 -16.91
CA GLU A 451 18.43 4.83 -16.07
C GLU A 451 17.59 6.13 -16.10
N ARG A 452 18.07 7.22 -16.73
CA ARG A 452 17.35 8.50 -16.78
C ARG A 452 15.98 8.38 -17.46
N PHE A 453 15.89 7.60 -18.54
CA PHE A 453 14.62 7.39 -19.24
C PHE A 453 13.63 6.59 -18.38
N VAL A 454 14.12 5.68 -17.53
CA VAL A 454 13.30 4.89 -16.62
C VAL A 454 12.73 5.81 -15.54
N LEU A 455 13.56 6.67 -14.94
CA LEU A 455 13.11 7.66 -13.98
C LEU A 455 12.09 8.63 -14.60
N GLN A 456 12.31 9.06 -15.85
CA GLN A 456 11.37 9.94 -16.57
C GLN A 456 10.01 9.27 -16.81
N ARG A 457 10.02 7.96 -17.06
CA ARG A 457 8.78 7.20 -17.12
C ARG A 457 8.05 7.20 -15.77
N TYR A 458 8.77 7.14 -14.64
CA TYR A 458 8.15 7.21 -13.31
C TYR A 458 7.58 8.61 -13.03
N GLU A 459 8.29 9.68 -13.40
CA GLU A 459 7.80 11.06 -13.32
C GLU A 459 6.44 11.20 -14.01
N ASN A 460 6.32 10.64 -15.23
CA ASN A 460 5.09 10.67 -16.01
C ASN A 460 3.97 9.78 -15.42
N GLU A 461 4.29 8.56 -14.98
CA GLU A 461 3.29 7.62 -14.45
C GLU A 461 2.75 8.05 -13.08
N LEU A 462 3.59 8.68 -12.24
CA LEU A 462 3.25 9.08 -10.88
C LEU A 462 3.02 10.59 -10.72
N MET A 463 3.14 11.36 -11.80
CA MET A 463 2.86 12.79 -11.86
C MET A 463 3.68 13.62 -10.85
N PHE A 464 4.98 13.37 -10.77
CA PHE A 464 5.94 14.15 -9.96
C PHE A 464 7.09 14.67 -10.81
N ASN A 465 7.79 15.67 -10.30
CA ASN A 465 8.99 16.23 -10.93
C ASN A 465 10.22 15.90 -10.08
N CYS A 466 11.31 15.50 -10.72
CA CYS A 466 12.57 15.16 -10.08
C CYS A 466 13.63 16.22 -10.41
N GLU A 467 14.26 16.80 -9.38
CA GLU A 467 15.33 17.79 -9.55
C GLU A 467 16.70 17.11 -9.65
N GLU A 468 17.54 17.53 -10.61
CA GLU A 468 18.91 17.04 -10.72
C GLU A 468 19.81 17.73 -9.70
N VAL A 469 20.53 16.94 -8.90
CA VAL A 469 21.53 17.42 -7.95
C VAL A 469 22.91 17.14 -8.53
N ILE A 470 23.70 18.20 -8.70
CA ILE A 470 25.10 18.12 -9.14
C ILE A 470 25.97 18.04 -7.88
N ILE A 471 26.78 16.99 -7.78
CA ILE A 471 27.64 16.68 -6.63
C ILE A 471 29.10 16.71 -7.04
#